data_AF-A0A519W1I5-F1
#
_entry.id   AF-A0A519W1I5-F1
#
_cell.length_a   1.000
_cell.length_b   1.000
_cell.length_c   1.000
_cell.angle_alpha   90.00
_cell.angle_beta   90.00
_cell.angle_gamma   90.00
#
_symmetry.space_group_name_H-M   'P 1'
#
loop_
_entity.id
_entity.type
_entity.pdbx_description
1 polymer ?
#
loop_
_entity_poly.entity_id
_entity_poly.type
_entity_poly.pdbx_seq_one_letter_code
_entity_poly.pdbx_strand_id
1 'polypeptide(L)'
;IEDKIISFKPSAGLVTSVSGIQQNRVITGKIIDAEEGVPLFGVSVRVKGSQAGTISNAEGNFSINVGANDKILVFSYVGYVTKELTLTALTKYELSLVRDSKQLEEVVVAFGTTTRNELTNSVTKISAKDIEQRPISNLNSAIVGASPGVQTTAGNGQPGEGPEIRIRGFGSVTGDNAPLYVLDGAPYEGVISNINPEDIDNISILKDASATALYGARAANGVVLITTKKGNSTGKTTISAKLTQAFSERGLPNYETLDAYQYYPVVWQALKNGSTYGFIQRYPEGKQPLTGVAFEPWHYRYLGVPLARAVATSGLTYDEAVKQFAPGYAK
;
A
#
# COMPACT_ATOMS: atom_id res chain seq x y z
N ILE A 1 -28.95 -100.99 -16.59
CA ILE A 1 -28.52 -99.61 -16.95
C ILE A 1 -28.70 -98.80 -15.69
N GLU A 2 -27.61 -98.54 -14.99
CA GLU A 2 -27.54 -97.50 -13.96
C GLU A 2 -26.08 -97.05 -13.90
N ASP A 3 -25.89 -95.81 -14.33
CA ASP A 3 -24.62 -95.11 -14.45
C ASP A 3 -24.01 -94.82 -13.08
N LYS A 4 -22.75 -95.20 -12.88
CA LYS A 4 -21.88 -94.58 -11.88
C LYS A 4 -20.75 -93.85 -12.58
N ILE A 5 -20.98 -92.58 -12.85
CA ILE A 5 -19.96 -91.63 -13.31
C ILE A 5 -19.07 -91.31 -12.09
N ILE A 6 -17.82 -91.76 -12.13
CA ILE A 6 -16.79 -91.37 -11.15
C ILE A 6 -16.22 -90.02 -11.61
N SER A 7 -16.59 -88.96 -10.90
CA SER A 7 -16.09 -87.60 -11.11
C SER A 7 -14.71 -87.43 -10.47
N PHE A 8 -13.66 -87.30 -11.28
CA PHE A 8 -12.40 -86.73 -10.83
C PHE A 8 -12.43 -85.22 -11.08
N LYS A 9 -12.47 -84.42 -10.00
CA LYS A 9 -12.17 -82.99 -10.08
C LYS A 9 -10.67 -82.85 -10.39
N PRO A 10 -10.25 -82.24 -11.50
CA PRO A 10 -8.89 -81.71 -11.57
C PRO A 10 -8.80 -80.60 -10.52
N SER A 11 -7.86 -80.74 -9.58
CA SER A 11 -7.46 -79.64 -8.71
C SER A 11 -7.06 -78.47 -9.60
N ALA A 12 -7.67 -77.30 -9.36
CA ALA A 12 -7.34 -76.08 -10.07
C ALA A 12 -5.82 -75.85 -9.96
N GLY A 13 -5.12 -76.04 -11.09
CA GLY A 13 -3.76 -75.58 -11.23
C GLY A 13 -3.74 -74.09 -10.93
N LEU A 14 -2.85 -73.68 -10.04
CA LEU A 14 -2.57 -72.30 -9.74
C LEU A 14 -2.22 -71.62 -11.07
N VAL A 15 -3.14 -70.84 -11.64
CA VAL A 15 -2.82 -69.98 -12.78
C VAL A 15 -1.97 -68.87 -12.19
N THR A 16 -0.66 -69.06 -12.21
CA THR A 16 0.30 -68.00 -11.94
C THR A 16 0.04 -66.93 -12.98
N SER A 17 -0.66 -65.88 -12.60
CA SER A 17 -0.73 -64.66 -13.38
C SER A 17 0.71 -64.26 -13.69
N VAL A 18 1.11 -64.35 -14.96
CA VAL A 18 2.35 -63.76 -15.43
C VAL A 18 2.15 -62.27 -15.25
N SER A 19 2.58 -61.76 -14.09
CA SER A 19 2.77 -60.33 -13.89
C SER A 19 3.67 -59.89 -15.03
N GLY A 20 3.08 -59.22 -16.01
CA GLY A 20 3.82 -58.65 -17.12
C GLY A 20 4.98 -57.87 -16.53
N ILE A 21 6.20 -58.23 -16.90
CA ILE A 21 7.38 -57.48 -16.54
C ILE A 21 7.13 -56.06 -17.01
N GLN A 22 6.90 -55.16 -16.06
CA GLN A 22 6.58 -53.77 -16.29
C GLN A 22 7.85 -53.12 -16.83
N GLN A 23 7.97 -53.07 -18.17
CA GLN A 23 9.18 -52.62 -18.82
C GLN A 23 9.32 -51.10 -18.63
N ASN A 24 10.31 -50.75 -17.80
CA ASN A 24 10.94 -49.44 -17.81
C ASN A 24 11.41 -49.14 -19.24
N ARG A 25 10.99 -48.01 -19.80
CA ARG A 25 11.33 -47.59 -21.15
C ARG A 25 12.25 -46.38 -21.11
N VAL A 26 13.28 -46.39 -21.94
CA VAL A 26 14.18 -45.24 -22.10
C VAL A 26 13.61 -44.33 -23.17
N ILE A 27 13.26 -43.11 -22.80
CA ILE A 27 12.83 -42.06 -23.70
C ILE A 27 14.02 -41.17 -23.99
N THR A 28 14.28 -40.97 -25.28
CA THR A 28 15.32 -40.05 -25.75
C THR A 28 14.68 -38.91 -26.54
N GLY A 29 15.38 -37.79 -26.63
CA GLY A 29 14.87 -36.69 -27.43
C GLY A 29 15.82 -35.52 -27.50
N LYS A 30 15.45 -34.54 -28.34
CA LYS A 30 16.20 -33.31 -28.53
C LYS A 30 15.32 -32.10 -28.20
N ILE A 31 15.90 -31.14 -27.49
CA ILE A 31 15.24 -29.92 -27.06
C ILE A 31 15.90 -28.74 -27.77
N ILE A 32 15.09 -27.94 -28.46
CA ILE A 32 15.53 -26.77 -29.23
C ILE A 32 14.73 -25.53 -28.83
N ASP A 33 15.32 -24.35 -29.06
CA ASP A 33 14.61 -23.08 -29.00
C ASP A 33 13.64 -22.97 -30.20
N ALA A 34 12.40 -22.55 -29.94
CA ALA A 34 11.36 -22.44 -30.96
C ALA A 34 11.60 -21.31 -31.98
N GLU A 35 12.35 -20.27 -31.60
CA GLU A 35 12.60 -19.07 -32.42
C GLU A 35 13.93 -19.18 -33.17
N GLU A 36 14.99 -19.54 -32.46
CA GLU A 36 16.35 -19.58 -33.02
C GLU A 36 16.75 -20.97 -33.56
N GLY A 37 15.99 -22.02 -33.23
CA GLY A 37 16.28 -23.40 -33.64
C GLY A 37 17.55 -24.00 -33.00
N VAL A 38 18.13 -23.30 -32.02
CA VAL A 38 19.37 -23.67 -31.34
C VAL A 38 19.10 -24.75 -30.28
N PRO A 39 19.94 -25.78 -30.15
CA PRO A 39 19.81 -26.77 -29.07
C PRO A 39 19.95 -26.15 -27.68
N LEU A 40 19.08 -26.54 -26.75
CA LEU A 40 19.07 -26.01 -25.39
C LEU A 40 19.81 -26.92 -24.42
N PHE A 41 20.93 -26.43 -23.89
CA PHE A 41 21.69 -27.08 -22.82
C PHE A 41 21.09 -26.81 -21.44
N GLY A 42 21.11 -27.79 -20.55
CA GLY A 42 20.74 -27.57 -19.14
C GLY A 42 19.24 -27.55 -18.85
N VAL A 43 18.39 -28.01 -19.77
CA VAL A 43 16.94 -28.10 -19.56
C VAL A 43 16.65 -29.23 -18.58
N SER A 44 15.88 -28.93 -17.53
CA SER A 44 15.43 -29.93 -16.57
C SER A 44 14.25 -30.71 -17.13
N VAL A 45 14.41 -32.03 -17.26
CA VAL A 45 13.39 -32.97 -17.74
C VAL A 45 12.98 -33.86 -16.59
N ARG A 46 11.72 -33.82 -16.16
CA ARG A 46 11.24 -34.60 -15.02
C ARG A 46 9.93 -35.29 -15.34
N VAL A 47 9.73 -36.49 -14.79
CA VAL A 47 8.45 -37.17 -14.83
C VAL A 47 7.48 -36.53 -13.84
N LYS A 48 6.27 -36.17 -14.28
CA LYS A 48 5.26 -35.56 -13.42
C LYS A 48 4.80 -36.54 -12.34
N GLY A 49 5.07 -36.19 -11.07
CA GLY A 49 4.71 -37.02 -9.91
C GLY A 49 5.75 -38.06 -9.48
N SER A 50 6.90 -38.14 -10.17
CA SER A 50 8.02 -39.00 -9.80
C SER A 50 9.28 -38.18 -9.53
N GLN A 51 10.23 -38.75 -8.78
CA GLN A 51 11.56 -38.15 -8.57
C GLN A 51 12.52 -38.43 -9.74
N ALA A 52 12.10 -39.25 -10.72
CA ALA A 52 12.88 -39.51 -11.92
C ALA A 52 13.00 -38.24 -12.79
N GLY A 53 14.24 -37.80 -13.01
CA GLY A 53 14.56 -36.64 -13.84
C GLY A 53 15.96 -36.74 -14.44
N THR A 54 16.19 -35.95 -15.48
CA THR A 54 17.46 -35.83 -16.20
C THR A 54 17.65 -34.39 -16.67
N ILE A 55 18.83 -34.07 -17.20
CA ILE A 55 19.17 -32.74 -17.74
C ILE A 55 19.64 -32.90 -19.19
N SER A 56 19.30 -31.97 -20.08
CA SER A 56 19.80 -31.99 -21.46
C SER A 56 21.29 -31.65 -21.56
N ASN A 57 22.01 -32.31 -22.48
CA ASN A 57 23.42 -32.08 -22.76
C ASN A 57 23.65 -30.88 -23.70
N ALA A 58 24.91 -30.55 -24.00
CA ALA A 58 25.30 -29.37 -24.80
C ALA A 58 24.69 -29.34 -26.22
N GLU A 59 24.25 -30.50 -26.72
CA GLU A 59 23.62 -30.67 -28.03
C GLU A 59 22.08 -30.68 -27.93
N GLY A 60 21.53 -30.43 -26.75
CA GLY A 60 20.09 -30.44 -26.46
C GLY A 60 19.49 -31.84 -26.31
N ASN A 61 20.31 -32.89 -26.30
CA ASN A 61 19.84 -34.26 -26.19
C ASN A 61 19.57 -34.65 -24.73
N PHE A 62 18.50 -35.39 -24.48
CA PHE A 62 18.18 -35.95 -23.17
C PHE A 62 17.87 -37.45 -23.27
N SER A 63 18.08 -38.16 -22.16
CA SER A 63 17.72 -39.57 -21.99
C SER A 63 17.19 -39.79 -20.59
N ILE A 64 15.95 -40.28 -20.48
CA ILE A 64 15.28 -40.52 -19.20
C ILE A 64 14.62 -41.90 -19.19
N ASN A 65 14.76 -42.60 -18.07
CA ASN A 65 14.06 -43.86 -17.86
C ASN A 65 12.71 -43.57 -17.20
N VAL A 66 11.62 -44.01 -17.84
CA VAL A 66 10.24 -43.80 -17.34
C VAL A 66 9.58 -45.15 -17.08
N GLY A 67 8.87 -45.23 -15.95
CA GLY A 67 8.09 -46.40 -15.57
C GLY A 67 6.81 -46.50 -16.38
N ALA A 68 6.17 -47.67 -16.42
CA ALA A 68 5.00 -47.88 -17.28
C ALA A 68 3.74 -47.07 -16.88
N ASN A 69 3.72 -46.50 -15.67
CA ASN A 69 2.64 -45.64 -15.19
C ASN A 69 2.88 -44.14 -15.44
N ASP A 70 4.07 -43.78 -15.92
CA ASP A 70 4.47 -42.40 -16.13
C ASP A 70 3.91 -41.89 -17.45
N LYS A 71 3.00 -40.92 -17.38
CA LYS A 71 2.26 -40.42 -18.55
C LYS A 71 2.74 -39.07 -19.06
N ILE A 72 3.43 -38.27 -18.24
CA ILE A 72 3.73 -36.88 -18.55
C ILE A 72 5.18 -36.56 -18.18
N LEU A 73 5.92 -35.99 -19.13
CA LEU A 73 7.21 -35.34 -18.90
C LEU A 73 7.02 -33.83 -18.82
N VAL A 74 7.70 -33.20 -17.88
CA VAL A 74 7.71 -31.76 -17.65
C VAL A 74 9.10 -31.24 -17.96
N PHE A 75 9.17 -30.25 -18.84
CA PHE A 75 10.39 -29.60 -19.28
C PHE A 75 10.40 -28.18 -18.72
N SER A 76 11.44 -27.86 -17.94
CA SER A 76 11.61 -26.56 -17.30
C SER A 76 13.01 -26.03 -17.56
N TYR A 77 13.10 -24.77 -17.96
CA TYR A 77 14.36 -24.09 -18.18
C TYR A 77 14.21 -22.61 -17.80
N VAL A 78 15.27 -22.01 -17.27
CA VAL A 78 15.22 -20.62 -16.78
C VAL A 78 15.00 -19.69 -17.97
N GLY A 79 13.95 -18.86 -17.91
CA GLY A 79 13.56 -17.97 -18.99
C GLY A 79 12.74 -18.63 -20.11
N TYR A 80 12.20 -19.83 -19.91
CA TYR A 80 11.34 -20.55 -20.86
C TYR A 80 10.05 -21.04 -20.22
N VAL A 81 8.98 -21.08 -21.00
CA VAL A 81 7.68 -21.54 -20.52
C VAL A 81 7.77 -23.04 -20.25
N THR A 82 7.34 -23.45 -19.05
CA THR A 82 7.31 -24.87 -18.69
C THR A 82 6.37 -25.61 -19.63
N LYS A 83 6.88 -26.64 -20.32
CA LYS A 83 6.10 -27.43 -21.28
C LYS A 83 5.88 -28.83 -20.73
N GLU A 84 4.63 -29.28 -20.79
CA GLU A 84 4.27 -30.66 -20.46
C GLU A 84 4.05 -31.46 -21.75
N LEU A 85 4.65 -32.65 -21.84
CA LEU A 85 4.50 -33.57 -22.95
C LEU A 85 3.87 -34.87 -22.44
N THR A 86 2.76 -35.27 -23.05
CA THR A 86 2.16 -36.58 -22.78
C THR A 86 2.93 -37.65 -23.55
N LEU A 87 3.41 -38.66 -22.82
CA LEU A 87 4.14 -39.79 -23.39
C LEU A 87 3.18 -40.69 -24.17
N THR A 88 3.57 -41.01 -25.39
CA THR A 88 2.88 -41.97 -26.29
C THR A 88 3.70 -43.27 -26.42
N ALA A 89 3.38 -44.11 -27.40
CA ALA A 89 4.17 -45.31 -27.71
C ALA A 89 5.56 -44.99 -28.31
N LEU A 90 5.82 -43.73 -28.69
CA LEU A 90 7.09 -43.30 -29.27
C LEU A 90 8.20 -43.23 -28.19
N THR A 91 9.42 -43.61 -28.58
CA THR A 91 10.63 -43.58 -27.75
C THR A 91 11.54 -42.38 -28.02
N LYS A 92 11.30 -41.66 -29.13
CA LYS A 92 12.05 -40.46 -29.53
C LYS A 92 11.11 -39.26 -29.65
N TYR A 93 11.46 -38.14 -29.04
CA TYR A 93 10.71 -36.88 -29.13
C TYR A 93 11.60 -35.71 -29.53
N GLU A 94 11.06 -34.82 -30.35
CA GLU A 94 11.65 -33.52 -30.63
C GLU A 94 10.74 -32.45 -30.03
N LEU A 95 11.32 -31.59 -29.19
CA LEU A 95 10.57 -30.60 -28.43
C LEU A 95 11.18 -29.21 -28.66
N SER A 96 10.34 -28.28 -29.08
CA SER A 96 10.66 -26.85 -29.03
C SER A 96 10.14 -26.23 -27.74
N LEU A 97 10.99 -25.46 -27.05
CA LEU A 97 10.60 -24.60 -25.93
C LEU A 97 10.48 -23.16 -26.40
N VAL A 98 9.46 -22.49 -25.90
CA VAL A 98 9.20 -21.07 -26.16
C VAL A 98 9.74 -20.26 -24.98
N ARG A 99 10.44 -19.17 -25.26
CA ARG A 99 10.95 -18.26 -24.22
C ARG A 99 9.79 -17.70 -23.39
N ASP A 100 9.98 -17.63 -22.08
CA ASP A 100 9.02 -17.04 -21.15
C ASP A 100 9.26 -15.54 -21.11
N SER A 101 8.45 -14.80 -21.86
CA SER A 101 8.47 -13.34 -21.88
C SER A 101 7.93 -12.70 -20.58
N LYS A 102 7.61 -13.49 -19.53
CA LYS A 102 7.07 -12.99 -18.26
C LYS A 102 8.08 -12.33 -17.31
N GLN A 103 9.34 -12.20 -17.67
CA GLN A 103 10.20 -11.22 -17.02
C GLN A 103 10.15 -9.91 -17.79
N LEU A 104 9.17 -9.07 -17.47
CA LEU A 104 9.24 -7.60 -17.54
C LEU A 104 7.99 -7.04 -16.86
N GLU A 105 8.19 -6.26 -15.80
CA GLU A 105 7.13 -5.61 -15.02
C GLU A 105 6.19 -4.80 -15.93
N GLU A 106 5.01 -5.37 -16.18
CA GLU A 106 4.00 -4.80 -17.04
C GLU A 106 3.33 -3.61 -16.34
N VAL A 107 3.48 -2.41 -16.89
CA VAL A 107 2.70 -1.23 -16.50
C VAL A 107 1.58 -1.09 -17.51
N VAL A 108 0.34 -1.20 -17.05
CA VAL A 108 -0.84 -0.93 -17.86
C VAL A 108 -0.92 0.58 -18.05
N VAL A 109 -0.63 1.05 -19.27
CA VAL A 109 -1.07 2.37 -19.74
C VAL A 109 -1.93 2.15 -20.97
N ALA A 110 -3.05 2.86 -21.01
CA ALA A 110 -4.13 2.71 -21.97
C ALA A 110 -3.67 2.41 -23.42
N PHE A 111 -4.15 1.27 -23.95
CA PHE A 111 -4.11 0.86 -25.36
C PHE A 111 -2.75 0.56 -26.03
N GLY A 112 -1.76 0.05 -25.29
CA GLY A 112 -0.59 -0.60 -25.92
C GLY A 112 0.47 -1.06 -24.92
N THR A 113 0.90 -2.32 -25.01
CA THR A 113 1.98 -2.88 -24.18
C THR A 113 3.34 -2.55 -24.81
N THR A 114 4.12 -1.64 -24.23
CA THR A 114 5.54 -1.45 -24.62
C THR A 114 6.49 -1.75 -23.45
N THR A 115 7.72 -2.15 -23.79
CA THR A 115 8.76 -2.58 -22.85
C THR A 115 9.41 -1.40 -22.12
N ARG A 116 9.88 -1.63 -20.88
CA ARG A 116 10.54 -0.64 -20.00
C ARG A 116 11.72 0.09 -20.65
N ASN A 117 12.35 -0.50 -21.66
CA ASN A 117 13.51 0.08 -22.34
C ASN A 117 13.16 1.19 -23.35
N GLU A 118 11.90 1.33 -23.75
CA GLU A 118 11.48 2.39 -24.67
C GLU A 118 10.90 3.61 -23.95
N LEU A 119 10.60 3.51 -22.64
CA LEU A 119 10.10 4.62 -21.83
C LEU A 119 11.25 5.28 -21.04
N THR A 120 11.95 6.21 -21.68
CA THR A 120 12.81 7.22 -21.04
C THR A 120 12.02 8.25 -20.22
N ASN A 121 10.71 8.06 -20.06
CA ASN A 121 9.78 9.05 -19.52
C ASN A 121 9.60 8.89 -18.00
N SER A 122 9.35 10.00 -17.28
CA SER A 122 9.19 10.02 -15.82
C SER A 122 7.91 9.33 -15.34
N VAL A 123 7.88 8.00 -15.40
CA VAL A 123 6.83 7.15 -14.85
C VAL A 123 7.32 6.54 -13.55
N THR A 124 6.51 6.59 -12.50
CA THR A 124 6.80 5.88 -11.25
C THR A 124 5.69 4.88 -10.98
N LYS A 125 6.07 3.61 -10.85
CA LYS A 125 5.16 2.51 -10.51
C LYS A 125 5.27 2.20 -9.02
N ILE A 126 4.13 2.03 -8.38
CA ILE A 126 3.96 1.54 -7.01
C ILE A 126 3.28 0.18 -7.13
N SER A 127 3.95 -0.87 -6.65
CA SER A 127 3.44 -2.24 -6.77
C SER A 127 2.46 -2.56 -5.64
N ALA A 128 1.55 -3.52 -5.83
CA ALA A 128 0.66 -4.01 -4.76
C ALA A 128 1.43 -4.38 -3.50
N LYS A 129 2.63 -4.97 -3.64
CA LYS A 129 3.48 -5.36 -2.51
C LYS A 129 3.90 -4.16 -1.65
N ASP A 130 4.13 -2.99 -2.26
CA ASP A 130 4.52 -1.77 -1.53
C ASP A 130 3.32 -1.13 -0.82
N ILE A 131 2.14 -1.28 -1.42
CA ILE A 131 0.85 -0.82 -0.86
C ILE A 131 0.50 -1.69 0.35
N GLU A 132 0.62 -3.01 0.23
CA GLU A 132 0.26 -3.99 1.28
C GLU A 132 1.19 -3.95 2.51
N GLN A 133 2.44 -3.48 2.35
CA GLN A 133 3.38 -3.30 3.47
C GLN A 133 3.00 -2.14 4.39
N ARG A 134 2.15 -1.22 3.93
CA ARG A 134 1.76 -0.05 4.70
C ARG A 134 0.33 -0.27 5.22
N PRO A 135 0.05 0.00 6.51
CA PRO A 135 -1.30 -0.06 7.05
C PRO A 135 -2.08 1.19 6.62
N ILE A 136 -2.44 1.25 5.33
CA ILE A 136 -3.17 2.34 4.73
C ILE A 136 -4.66 2.02 4.66
N SER A 137 -5.49 2.97 5.07
CA SER A 137 -6.95 2.89 4.97
C SER A 137 -7.51 3.62 3.74
N ASN A 138 -6.68 4.43 3.08
CA ASN A 138 -7.04 5.18 1.89
C ASN A 138 -5.94 5.03 0.82
N LEU A 139 -6.34 5.03 -0.45
CA LEU A 139 -5.41 4.87 -1.55
C LEU A 139 -4.47 6.09 -1.71
N ASN A 140 -4.94 7.29 -1.36
CA ASN A 140 -4.14 8.51 -1.43
C ASN A 140 -2.88 8.45 -0.56
N SER A 141 -2.92 7.74 0.58
CA SER A 141 -1.72 7.58 1.43
C SER A 141 -0.68 6.61 0.85
N ALA A 142 -1.08 5.71 -0.05
CA ALA A 142 -0.15 4.83 -0.77
C ALA A 142 0.85 5.64 -1.62
N ILE A 143 0.36 6.74 -2.19
CA ILE A 143 1.09 7.61 -3.11
C ILE A 143 2.05 8.54 -2.34
N VAL A 144 1.77 8.82 -1.07
CA VAL A 144 2.60 9.69 -0.22
C VAL A 144 4.02 9.11 -0.11
N GLY A 145 4.99 9.91 -0.56
CA GLY A 145 6.42 9.58 -0.48
C GLY A 145 6.87 8.46 -1.41
N ALA A 146 5.98 7.95 -2.28
CA ALA A 146 6.29 6.84 -3.18
C ALA A 146 7.10 7.27 -4.43
N SER A 147 7.06 8.56 -4.78
CA SER A 147 7.82 9.10 -5.91
C SER A 147 8.32 10.52 -5.63
N PRO A 148 9.57 10.86 -6.00
CA PRO A 148 10.04 12.24 -6.02
C PRO A 148 9.16 13.14 -6.89
N GLY A 149 8.82 14.31 -6.36
CA GLY A 149 7.99 15.31 -7.05
C GLY A 149 6.48 15.12 -6.88
N VAL A 150 6.05 14.13 -6.10
CA VAL A 150 4.67 14.02 -5.63
C VAL A 150 4.58 14.66 -4.25
N GLN A 151 3.81 15.74 -4.17
CA GLN A 151 3.54 16.44 -2.93
C GLN A 151 2.16 16.02 -2.44
N THR A 152 2.04 15.86 -1.13
CA THR A 152 0.79 15.49 -0.50
C THR A 152 0.53 16.41 0.68
N THR A 153 -0.65 17.00 0.74
CA THR A 153 -1.08 17.79 1.90
C THR A 153 -1.97 16.89 2.75
N ALA A 154 -1.53 16.60 3.98
CA ALA A 154 -2.34 15.83 4.92
C ALA A 154 -3.62 16.60 5.23
N GLY A 155 -4.77 15.92 5.11
CA GLY A 155 -6.08 16.47 5.48
C GLY A 155 -6.24 16.64 6.99
N ASN A 156 -7.44 17.01 7.43
CA ASN A 156 -7.71 17.41 8.82
C ASN A 156 -7.78 16.24 9.82
N GLY A 157 -7.28 15.06 9.43
CA GLY A 157 -7.31 13.83 10.24
C GLY A 157 -8.69 13.17 10.28
N GLN A 158 -9.63 13.59 9.42
CA GLN A 158 -10.95 12.97 9.33
C GLN A 158 -10.84 11.56 8.72
N PRO A 159 -11.43 10.52 9.34
CA PRO A 159 -11.50 9.19 8.73
C PRO A 159 -12.19 9.22 7.36
N GLY A 160 -11.57 8.60 6.37
CA GLY A 160 -12.06 8.60 4.98
C GLY A 160 -11.59 9.80 4.14
N GLU A 161 -11.07 10.85 4.76
CA GLU A 161 -10.40 11.94 4.03
C GLU A 161 -9.02 11.47 3.58
N GLY A 162 -8.72 11.66 2.29
CA GLY A 162 -7.41 11.37 1.71
C GLY A 162 -6.55 12.62 1.66
N PRO A 163 -5.21 12.52 1.76
CA PRO A 163 -4.37 13.67 1.45
C PRO A 163 -4.61 14.13 0.02
N GLU A 164 -4.60 15.46 -0.18
CA GLU A 164 -4.63 16.05 -1.52
C GLU A 164 -3.29 15.78 -2.20
N ILE A 165 -3.32 15.28 -3.44
CA ILE A 165 -2.12 14.91 -4.20
C ILE A 165 -1.84 15.98 -5.25
N ARG A 166 -0.57 16.38 -5.36
CA ARG A 166 -0.09 17.28 -6.41
C ARG A 166 1.17 16.72 -7.03
N ILE A 167 1.24 16.75 -8.36
CA ILE A 167 2.41 16.26 -9.11
C ILE A 167 3.12 17.49 -9.67
N ARG A 168 4.40 17.68 -9.32
CA ARG A 168 5.24 18.82 -9.73
C ARG A 168 4.76 20.20 -9.25
N GLY A 169 3.99 20.24 -8.16
CA GLY A 169 3.58 21.50 -7.51
C GLY A 169 2.32 22.09 -8.13
N PHE A 170 2.24 23.42 -8.15
CA PHE A 170 1.07 24.16 -8.65
C PHE A 170 1.23 24.49 -10.14
N GLY A 171 0.35 23.95 -10.98
CA GLY A 171 0.29 24.24 -12.41
C GLY A 171 -0.51 25.51 -12.74
N SER A 172 -1.36 25.96 -11.83
CA SER A 172 -2.22 27.14 -12.01
C SER A 172 -2.43 27.91 -10.71
N VAL A 173 -2.49 29.25 -10.82
CA VAL A 173 -2.78 30.16 -9.71
C VAL A 173 -4.30 30.21 -9.41
N THR A 174 -5.13 30.00 -10.41
CA THR A 174 -6.60 30.16 -10.32
C THR A 174 -7.40 28.92 -10.72
N GLY A 175 -6.74 27.93 -11.34
CA GLY A 175 -7.37 26.68 -11.79
C GLY A 175 -7.15 25.52 -10.82
N ASP A 176 -7.80 24.39 -11.14
CA ASP A 176 -7.60 23.14 -10.42
C ASP A 176 -6.18 22.60 -10.65
N ASN A 177 -5.54 22.16 -9.57
CA ASN A 177 -4.18 21.63 -9.54
C ASN A 177 -4.18 20.11 -9.26
N ALA A 178 -5.34 19.49 -9.11
CA ALA A 178 -5.45 18.06 -8.96
C ALA A 178 -4.96 17.32 -10.22
N PRO A 179 -4.29 16.17 -10.07
CA PRO A 179 -3.94 15.32 -11.19
C PRO A 179 -5.19 14.60 -11.72
N LEU A 180 -5.10 14.12 -12.96
CA LEU A 180 -6.14 13.26 -13.52
C LEU A 180 -6.01 11.84 -12.95
N TYR A 181 -7.09 11.31 -12.38
CA TYR A 181 -7.16 9.93 -11.95
C TYR A 181 -7.76 9.07 -13.05
N VAL A 182 -7.12 7.94 -13.32
CA VAL A 182 -7.56 6.97 -14.34
C VAL A 182 -7.65 5.61 -13.69
N LEU A 183 -8.86 5.05 -13.60
CA LEU A 183 -9.12 3.73 -13.07
C LEU A 183 -9.35 2.75 -14.23
N ASP A 184 -8.49 1.74 -14.35
CA ASP A 184 -8.58 0.71 -15.39
C ASP A 184 -8.72 1.25 -16.83
N GLY A 185 -8.15 2.43 -17.09
CA GLY A 185 -8.17 3.10 -18.40
C GLY A 185 -9.28 4.14 -18.58
N ALA A 186 -10.21 4.27 -17.63
CA ALA A 186 -11.27 5.29 -17.67
C ALA A 186 -10.96 6.44 -16.69
N PRO A 187 -11.21 7.71 -17.05
CA PRO A 187 -11.13 8.82 -16.11
C PRO A 187 -12.07 8.62 -14.92
N TYR A 188 -11.54 8.80 -13.71
CA TYR A 188 -12.30 8.69 -12.47
C TYR A 188 -12.44 10.07 -11.83
N GLU A 189 -13.69 10.55 -11.74
CA GLU A 189 -14.02 11.87 -11.16
C GLU A 189 -14.51 11.77 -9.70
N GLY A 190 -14.52 10.55 -9.13
CA GLY A 190 -14.96 10.30 -7.75
C GLY A 190 -13.86 10.52 -6.71
N VAL A 191 -14.22 10.30 -5.45
CA VAL A 191 -13.28 10.36 -4.33
C VAL A 191 -12.45 9.07 -4.29
N ILE A 192 -11.15 9.18 -4.54
CA ILE A 192 -10.22 8.04 -4.60
C ILE A 192 -10.14 7.28 -3.27
N SER A 193 -10.40 7.94 -2.14
CA SER A 193 -10.49 7.30 -0.82
C SER A 193 -11.57 6.22 -0.73
N ASN A 194 -12.56 6.21 -1.64
CA ASN A 194 -13.59 5.18 -1.70
C ASN A 194 -13.11 3.88 -2.38
N ILE A 195 -11.96 3.93 -3.03
CA ILE A 195 -11.37 2.76 -3.68
C ILE A 195 -10.63 1.96 -2.61
N ASN A 196 -11.01 0.69 -2.46
CA ASN A 196 -10.34 -0.22 -1.55
C ASN A 196 -8.90 -0.48 -2.02
N PRO A 197 -7.86 -0.17 -1.21
CA PRO A 197 -6.47 -0.42 -1.58
C PRO A 197 -6.17 -1.89 -1.84
N GLU A 198 -6.93 -2.83 -1.27
CA GLU A 198 -6.69 -4.26 -1.43
C GLU A 198 -7.01 -4.77 -2.84
N ASP A 199 -7.88 -4.06 -3.56
CA ASP A 199 -8.27 -4.39 -4.93
C ASP A 199 -7.29 -3.81 -5.96
N ILE A 200 -6.26 -3.06 -5.53
CA ILE A 200 -5.28 -2.42 -6.41
C ILE A 200 -4.10 -3.34 -6.71
N ASP A 201 -3.80 -3.53 -7.99
CA ASP A 201 -2.63 -4.28 -8.45
C ASP A 201 -1.40 -3.36 -8.54
N ASN A 202 -1.57 -2.19 -9.16
CA ASN A 202 -0.50 -1.21 -9.24
C ASN A 202 -1.03 0.22 -9.43
N ILE A 203 -0.26 1.18 -8.96
CA ILE A 203 -0.47 2.61 -9.20
C ILE A 203 0.69 3.13 -10.04
N SER A 204 0.40 3.76 -11.16
CA SER A 204 1.40 4.32 -12.06
C SER A 204 1.21 5.82 -12.21
N ILE A 205 2.23 6.57 -11.82
CA ILE A 205 2.20 8.03 -11.81
C ILE A 205 2.97 8.55 -13.03
N LEU A 206 2.26 9.23 -13.92
CA LEU A 206 2.79 9.84 -15.14
C LEU A 206 3.06 11.33 -14.85
N LYS A 207 4.34 11.72 -14.87
CA LYS A 207 4.77 13.08 -14.48
C LYS A 207 5.07 14.01 -15.66
N ASP A 208 5.37 13.45 -16.83
CA ASP A 208 5.82 14.19 -18.02
C ASP A 208 4.73 14.32 -19.10
N ALA A 209 4.85 15.37 -19.90
CA ALA A 209 4.00 15.62 -21.07
C ALA A 209 4.02 14.46 -22.07
N SER A 210 5.18 13.81 -22.27
CA SER A 210 5.31 12.65 -23.17
C SER A 210 4.53 11.43 -22.67
N ALA A 211 4.51 11.18 -21.37
CA ALA A 211 3.77 10.09 -20.76
C ALA A 211 2.26 10.38 -20.69
N THR A 212 1.89 11.65 -20.54
CA THR A 212 0.51 12.10 -20.36
C THR A 212 -0.21 12.48 -21.65
N ALA A 213 0.50 12.51 -22.79
CA ALA A 213 -0.03 12.93 -24.09
C ALA A 213 -1.33 12.21 -24.51
N LEU A 214 -1.49 10.93 -24.13
CA LEU A 214 -2.69 10.15 -24.43
C LEU A 214 -3.96 10.64 -23.71
N TYR A 215 -3.81 11.34 -22.59
CA TYR A 215 -4.91 11.86 -21.78
C TYR A 215 -5.20 13.35 -22.03
N GLY A 216 -4.41 14.00 -22.90
CA GLY A 216 -4.65 15.35 -23.41
C GLY A 216 -4.59 16.45 -22.35
N ALA A 217 -5.36 17.53 -22.56
CA ALA A 217 -5.30 18.74 -21.73
C ALA A 217 -5.65 18.50 -20.24
N ARG A 218 -6.46 17.49 -19.93
CA ARG A 218 -6.82 17.12 -18.54
C ARG A 218 -5.62 16.59 -17.75
N ALA A 219 -4.56 16.19 -18.44
CA ALA A 219 -3.36 15.63 -17.84
C ALA A 219 -2.24 16.64 -17.62
N ALA A 220 -2.53 17.94 -17.74
CA ALA A 220 -1.56 19.02 -17.54
C ALA A 220 -0.89 18.98 -16.15
N ASN A 221 -1.62 18.53 -15.12
CA ASN A 221 -1.14 18.38 -13.74
C ASN A 221 -0.62 16.95 -13.45
N GLY A 222 -0.36 16.14 -14.48
CA GLY A 222 0.01 14.74 -14.34
C GLY A 222 -1.18 13.78 -14.27
N VAL A 223 -0.90 12.48 -14.37
CA VAL A 223 -1.93 11.42 -14.34
C VAL A 223 -1.54 10.34 -13.34
N VAL A 224 -2.51 9.90 -12.55
CA VAL A 224 -2.40 8.74 -11.67
C VAL A 224 -3.25 7.61 -12.26
N LEU A 225 -2.59 6.62 -12.84
CA LEU A 225 -3.22 5.38 -13.28
C LEU A 225 -3.33 4.42 -12.12
N ILE A 226 -4.52 3.89 -11.93
CA ILE A 226 -4.85 2.89 -10.93
C ILE A 226 -5.32 1.66 -11.70
N THR A 227 -4.59 0.56 -11.53
CA THR A 227 -4.95 -0.73 -12.12
C THR A 227 -5.48 -1.63 -11.03
N THR A 228 -6.65 -2.23 -11.24
CA THR A 228 -7.23 -3.18 -10.28
C THR A 228 -6.73 -4.60 -10.52
N LYS A 229 -6.75 -5.41 -9.47
CA LYS A 229 -6.43 -6.84 -9.53
C LYS A 229 -7.46 -7.55 -10.41
N LYS A 230 -6.99 -8.22 -11.46
CA LYS A 230 -7.83 -9.04 -12.35
C LYS A 230 -7.70 -10.51 -12.01
N GLY A 231 -8.80 -11.25 -12.10
CA GLY A 231 -8.80 -12.70 -11.91
C GLY A 231 -7.95 -13.39 -12.97
N ASN A 232 -7.00 -14.23 -12.56
CA ASN A 232 -6.22 -15.03 -13.49
C ASN A 232 -7.08 -16.23 -13.95
N SER A 233 -7.43 -16.26 -15.24
CA SER A 233 -8.20 -17.36 -15.87
C SER A 233 -7.44 -18.68 -15.94
N THR A 234 -6.12 -18.64 -15.70
CA THR A 234 -5.19 -19.75 -15.90
C THR A 234 -4.46 -20.02 -14.59
N GLY A 235 -5.17 -20.56 -13.61
CA GLY A 235 -4.62 -20.85 -12.29
C GLY A 235 -5.64 -21.40 -11.28
N LYS A 236 -5.15 -21.93 -10.16
CA LYS A 236 -6.00 -22.40 -9.05
C LYS A 236 -6.65 -21.18 -8.39
N THR A 237 -7.93 -21.28 -8.04
CA THR A 237 -8.64 -20.26 -7.24
C THR A 237 -7.94 -20.07 -5.89
N THR A 238 -7.40 -18.89 -5.65
CA THR A 238 -6.80 -18.50 -4.37
C THR A 238 -7.77 -17.62 -3.61
N ILE A 239 -8.10 -18.00 -2.38
CA ILE A 239 -8.95 -17.22 -1.48
C ILE A 239 -8.06 -16.71 -0.35
N SER A 240 -8.02 -15.41 -0.16
CA SER A 240 -7.30 -14.74 0.93
C SER A 240 -8.29 -13.99 1.82
N ALA A 241 -8.19 -14.18 3.13
CA ALA A 241 -8.96 -13.44 4.12
C ALA A 241 -8.00 -12.72 5.07
N LYS A 242 -8.27 -11.44 5.32
CA LYS A 242 -7.47 -10.59 6.20
C LYS A 242 -8.36 -9.94 7.23
N LEU A 243 -7.95 -10.02 8.49
CA LEU A 243 -8.56 -9.32 9.62
C LEU A 243 -7.54 -8.33 10.17
N THR A 244 -7.90 -7.05 10.22
CA THR A 244 -7.05 -5.99 10.78
C THR A 244 -7.81 -5.28 11.89
N GLN A 245 -7.19 -5.16 13.07
CA GLN A 245 -7.69 -4.37 14.19
C GLN A 245 -6.67 -3.26 14.44
N ALA A 246 -7.13 -2.00 14.47
CA ALA A 246 -6.28 -0.84 14.68
C ALA A 246 -6.92 0.09 15.72
N PHE A 247 -6.10 0.61 16.62
CA PHE A 247 -6.47 1.66 17.58
C PHE A 247 -5.77 2.95 17.16
N SER A 248 -6.50 4.06 17.16
CA SER A 248 -5.95 5.37 16.80
C SER A 248 -6.01 6.28 18.02
N GLU A 249 -4.84 6.78 18.40
CA GLU A 249 -4.66 7.74 19.49
C GLU A 249 -3.96 8.98 18.93
N ARG A 250 -4.16 10.13 19.57
CA ARG A 250 -3.52 11.36 19.13
C ARG A 250 -2.02 11.30 19.44
N GLY A 251 -1.18 11.36 18.41
CA GLY A 251 0.28 11.29 18.56
C GLY A 251 0.94 12.56 19.13
N LEU A 252 0.25 13.71 19.12
CA LEU A 252 0.73 14.96 19.70
C LEU A 252 -0.12 15.35 20.92
N PRO A 253 0.48 15.74 22.05
CA PRO A 253 -0.27 16.28 23.18
C PRO A 253 -1.00 17.55 22.77
N ASN A 254 -2.09 17.87 23.48
CA ASN A 254 -2.74 19.16 23.32
C ASN A 254 -1.75 20.29 23.63
N TYR A 255 -1.93 21.44 22.98
CA TYR A 255 -1.17 22.63 23.34
C TYR A 255 -1.36 22.91 24.83
N GLU A 256 -0.30 23.37 25.48
CA GLU A 256 -0.37 23.71 26.89
C GLU A 256 -1.40 24.83 27.10
N THR A 257 -2.49 24.48 27.76
CA THR A 257 -3.50 25.44 28.20
C THR A 257 -3.17 25.90 29.60
N LEU A 258 -3.46 27.16 29.89
CA LEU A 258 -3.38 27.67 31.26
C LEU A 258 -4.36 26.91 32.15
N ASP A 259 -3.86 26.37 33.26
CA ASP A 259 -4.74 25.88 34.32
C ASP A 259 -5.44 27.05 35.01
N ALA A 260 -6.53 26.79 35.74
CA ALA A 260 -7.31 27.81 36.45
C ALA A 260 -6.43 28.71 37.33
N TYR A 261 -5.42 28.15 38.01
CA TYR A 261 -4.47 28.91 38.85
C TYR A 261 -3.50 29.79 38.06
N GLN A 262 -3.23 29.45 36.80
CA GLN A 262 -2.35 30.22 35.92
C GLN A 262 -3.14 31.28 35.13
N TYR A 263 -4.42 31.02 34.87
CA TYR A 263 -5.32 31.94 34.17
C TYR A 263 -5.52 33.26 34.92
N TYR A 264 -5.83 33.21 36.23
CA TYR A 264 -6.10 34.43 37.02
C TYR A 264 -4.91 35.41 37.09
N PRO A 265 -3.65 34.97 37.35
CA PRO A 265 -2.49 35.85 37.29
C PRO A 265 -2.27 36.48 35.93
N VAL A 266 -2.46 35.74 34.83
CA VAL A 266 -2.28 36.26 33.46
C VAL A 266 -3.32 37.33 33.15
N VAL A 267 -4.60 37.10 33.51
CA VAL A 267 -5.66 38.10 33.35
C VAL A 267 -5.38 39.34 34.20
N TRP A 268 -4.95 39.16 35.45
CA TRP A 268 -4.59 40.27 36.33
C TRP A 268 -3.41 41.08 35.76
N GLN A 269 -2.37 40.41 35.28
CA GLN A 269 -1.23 41.06 34.61
C GLN A 269 -1.68 41.82 33.35
N ALA A 270 -2.56 41.25 32.55
CA ALA A 270 -3.12 41.91 31.37
C ALA A 270 -3.92 43.18 31.74
N LEU A 271 -4.74 43.13 32.79
CA LEU A 271 -5.48 44.29 33.29
C LEU A 271 -4.55 45.37 33.88
N LYS A 272 -3.52 44.97 34.62
CA LYS A 272 -2.49 45.88 35.16
C LYS A 272 -1.73 46.59 34.05
N ASN A 273 -1.28 45.84 33.04
CA ASN A 273 -0.55 46.38 31.90
C ASN A 273 -1.44 47.23 30.99
N GLY A 274 -2.70 46.83 30.79
CA GLY A 274 -3.70 47.60 30.02
C GLY A 274 -4.10 48.92 30.70
N SER A 275 -4.18 48.94 32.03
CA SER A 275 -4.46 50.16 32.80
C SER A 275 -3.27 51.13 32.84
N THR A 276 -2.07 50.68 32.45
CA THR A 276 -0.85 51.51 32.40
C THR A 276 -0.78 52.36 31.12
N TYR A 277 -1.56 52.03 30.08
CA TYR A 277 -1.85 52.96 28.98
C TYR A 277 -3.02 53.88 29.35
N GLY A 278 -2.84 54.62 30.45
CA GLY A 278 -3.67 55.76 30.74
C GLY A 278 -3.50 56.78 29.62
N PHE A 279 -4.60 57.14 28.96
CA PHE A 279 -4.69 58.31 28.09
C PHE A 279 -3.93 59.47 28.73
N ILE A 280 -2.84 59.92 28.11
CA ILE A 280 -2.19 61.18 28.50
C ILE A 280 -3.20 62.28 28.18
N GLN A 281 -4.07 62.61 29.12
CA GLN A 281 -4.86 63.82 29.03
C GLN A 281 -3.89 64.99 29.13
N ARG A 282 -3.70 65.70 28.02
CA ARG A 282 -2.89 66.91 27.97
C ARG A 282 -3.64 68.01 28.73
N TYR A 283 -3.20 68.29 29.95
CA TYR A 283 -3.71 69.40 30.74
C TYR A 283 -3.23 70.74 30.14
N PRO A 284 -4.09 71.78 30.05
CA PRO A 284 -3.68 73.12 29.69
C PRO A 284 -2.67 73.69 30.70
N GLU A 285 -1.73 74.52 30.21
CA GLU A 285 -0.64 75.12 30.98
C GLU A 285 -1.09 75.74 32.30
N GLY A 286 -0.42 75.38 33.40
CA GLY A 286 -0.59 75.99 34.71
C GLY A 286 -1.18 75.11 35.82
N LYS A 287 -1.58 73.86 35.53
CA LYS A 287 -1.97 72.89 36.57
C LYS A 287 -0.98 71.73 36.61
N GLN A 288 -0.27 71.58 37.74
CA GLN A 288 0.67 70.47 37.92
C GLN A 288 -0.08 69.14 37.97
N PRO A 289 0.48 68.05 37.40
CA PRO A 289 -0.09 66.74 37.58
C PRO A 289 -0.05 66.39 39.08
N LEU A 290 -1.20 66.04 39.64
CA LEU A 290 -1.24 65.40 40.95
C LEU A 290 -0.40 64.12 40.82
N THR A 291 0.80 64.13 41.41
CA THR A 291 1.64 62.95 41.54
C THR A 291 0.97 62.01 42.52
N GLY A 292 0.01 61.27 42.01
CA GLY A 292 -0.77 60.29 42.71
C GLY A 292 -1.52 59.59 41.61
N VAL A 293 -0.99 58.45 41.17
CA VAL A 293 -1.78 57.49 40.39
C VAL A 293 -2.89 57.05 41.34
N ALA A 294 -3.99 57.80 41.33
CA ALA A 294 -5.19 57.46 42.04
C ALA A 294 -5.66 56.15 41.41
N PHE A 295 -5.44 55.06 42.13
CA PHE A 295 -6.25 53.86 41.98
C PHE A 295 -7.67 54.28 42.36
N GLU A 296 -8.44 54.79 41.41
CA GLU A 296 -9.88 54.71 41.50
C GLU A 296 -10.24 53.26 41.14
N PRO A 297 -10.64 52.44 42.12
CA PRO A 297 -11.06 51.08 41.83
C PRO A 297 -12.41 51.21 41.13
N TRP A 298 -12.39 51.08 39.80
CA TRP A 298 -13.60 50.84 39.04
C TRP A 298 -14.31 49.64 39.64
N HIS A 299 -15.54 49.90 40.10
CA HIS A 299 -16.42 49.01 40.81
C HIS A 299 -16.70 47.72 40.01
N TYR A 300 -15.88 46.68 40.19
CA TYR A 300 -16.23 45.34 39.73
C TYR A 300 -16.90 44.56 40.86
N ARG A 301 -18.21 44.82 41.03
CA ARG A 301 -19.13 43.92 41.75
C ARG A 301 -19.49 42.74 40.85
N TYR A 302 -18.57 41.82 40.62
CA TYR A 302 -18.96 40.47 40.20
C TYR A 302 -19.25 39.67 41.48
N LEU A 303 -20.52 39.26 41.68
CA LEU A 303 -21.07 38.44 42.78
C LEU A 303 -21.66 39.13 44.02
N GLY A 304 -21.71 40.45 44.11
CA GLY A 304 -22.54 41.12 45.15
C GLY A 304 -22.15 40.84 46.62
N VAL A 305 -20.96 40.27 46.86
CA VAL A 305 -20.44 40.01 48.22
C VAL A 305 -19.62 41.22 48.67
N PRO A 306 -19.86 41.79 49.87
CA PRO A 306 -18.99 42.82 50.44
C PRO A 306 -17.54 42.34 50.53
N LEU A 307 -16.57 43.18 50.15
CA LEU A 307 -15.13 42.83 50.03
C LEU A 307 -14.55 42.18 51.30
N ALA A 308 -15.07 42.53 52.49
CA ALA A 308 -14.67 41.95 53.77
C ALA A 308 -15.07 40.47 53.97
N ARG A 309 -15.80 39.85 53.02
CA ARG A 309 -16.26 38.45 53.08
C ARG A 309 -15.91 37.61 51.85
N ALA A 310 -15.14 38.14 50.91
CA ALA A 310 -14.69 37.37 49.76
C ALA A 310 -13.55 36.43 50.19
N VAL A 311 -13.91 35.20 50.55
CA VAL A 311 -12.98 34.11 50.84
C VAL A 311 -12.61 33.48 49.50
N ALA A 312 -11.31 33.37 49.20
CA ALA A 312 -10.87 32.61 48.03
C ALA A 312 -11.30 31.14 48.18
N THR A 313 -11.42 30.38 47.09
CA THR A 313 -11.77 28.94 47.14
C THR A 313 -10.80 28.07 47.95
N SER A 314 -9.68 28.64 48.41
CA SER A 314 -8.72 28.08 49.39
C SER A 314 -9.06 28.34 50.86
N GLY A 315 -10.18 29.00 51.18
CA GLY A 315 -10.57 29.33 52.56
C GLY A 315 -9.84 30.54 53.16
N LEU A 316 -8.94 31.18 52.40
CA LEU A 316 -8.14 32.32 52.86
C LEU A 316 -8.91 33.63 52.73
N THR A 317 -8.81 34.46 53.76
CA THR A 317 -9.32 35.84 53.73
C THR A 317 -8.48 36.73 52.81
N TYR A 318 -9.05 37.84 52.35
CA TYR A 318 -8.37 38.78 51.46
C TYR A 318 -6.98 39.23 51.97
N ASP A 319 -6.86 39.50 53.27
CA ASP A 319 -5.59 39.91 53.90
C ASP A 319 -4.53 38.80 53.89
N GLU A 320 -4.96 37.54 54.00
CA GLU A 320 -4.07 36.38 53.94
C GLU A 320 -3.59 36.12 52.50
N ALA A 321 -4.47 36.29 51.52
CA ALA A 321 -4.13 36.17 50.11
C ALA A 321 -3.14 37.27 49.66
N VAL A 322 -3.31 38.51 50.13
CA VAL A 322 -2.38 39.63 49.83
C VAL A 322 -0.99 39.36 50.40
N LYS A 323 -0.89 38.83 51.63
CA LYS A 323 0.40 38.48 52.24
C LYS A 323 1.11 37.32 51.53
N GLN A 324 0.36 36.36 50.99
CA GLN A 324 0.92 35.17 50.34
C GLN A 324 1.35 35.43 48.90
N PHE A 325 0.58 36.19 48.13
CA PHE A 325 0.80 36.36 46.68
C PHE A 325 1.38 37.73 46.29
N ALA A 326 1.35 38.72 47.18
CA ALA A 326 1.89 40.07 46.93
C ALA A 326 2.48 40.71 48.20
N PRO A 327 3.53 40.11 48.82
CA PRO A 327 4.06 40.53 50.13
C PRO A 327 4.56 41.98 50.18
N GLY A 328 4.92 42.59 49.04
CA GLY A 328 5.33 43.99 48.95
C GLY A 328 4.21 45.03 49.11
N TYR A 329 2.95 44.60 49.15
CA TYR A 329 1.77 45.47 49.28
C TYR A 329 1.04 45.31 50.63
N ALA A 330 1.56 44.49 51.54
CA ALA A 330 1.01 44.36 52.89
C ALA A 330 1.54 45.50 53.80
N LYS A 331 0.78 46.59 53.88
CA LYS A 331 0.86 47.59 54.94
C LYS A 331 -0.53 47.93 55.44
#